data_AF-A0A962JKZ0-F1
#
_entry.id   AF-A0A962JKZ0-F1
#
_cell.length_a   1.000
_cell.length_b   1.000
_cell.length_c   1.000
_cell.angle_alpha   90.00
_cell.angle_beta   90.00
_cell.angle_gamma   90.00
#
_symmetry.space_group_name_H-M   'P 1'
#
loop_
_entity.id
_entity.type
_entity.pdbx_description
1 polymer ?
#
loop_
_entity_poly.entity_id
_entity_poly.type
_entity_poly.pdbx_seq_one_letter_code
_entity_poly.pdbx_strand_id
1 'polypeptide(L)'
;MDAYTLELPKDLLDILSEDEKAEVESFIADTKAKNKKQSDTFSVQYIASNLDRVADLVLDGVEDYGLSEQWGGEVWSALEKMQKALKKKGYTRPKREAKPKKTEDTQAELKLG
;
A
#
# COMPACT_ATOMS: atom_id res chain seq x y z
N MET A 1 -7.92 -13.56 13.29
CA MET A 1 -7.73 -14.55 12.22
C MET A 1 -7.55 -13.80 10.93
N ASP A 2 -6.43 -13.98 10.24
CA ASP A 2 -6.23 -13.41 8.91
C ASP A 2 -7.14 -14.18 7.95
N ALA A 3 -8.09 -13.50 7.32
CA ALA A 3 -9.22 -14.11 6.58
C ALA A 3 -8.78 -14.92 5.35
N TYR A 4 -7.48 -15.03 5.10
CA TYR A 4 -6.87 -15.64 3.91
C TYR A 4 -5.93 -16.80 4.21
N THR A 5 -5.84 -17.27 5.46
CA THR A 5 -4.91 -18.37 5.79
C THR A 5 -5.31 -19.71 5.17
N LEU A 6 -6.55 -19.85 4.65
CA LEU A 6 -7.09 -21.06 4.01
C LEU A 6 -6.55 -22.31 4.71
N GLU A 7 -6.84 -22.39 6.01
CA GLU A 7 -6.48 -23.52 6.86
C GLU A 7 -7.58 -24.57 6.76
N LEU A 8 -7.16 -25.82 6.63
CA LEU A 8 -8.08 -26.95 6.60
C LEU A 8 -8.60 -27.20 8.02
N PRO A 9 -9.93 -27.20 8.23
CA PRO A 9 -10.50 -27.67 9.49
C PRO A 9 -10.10 -29.13 9.72
N LYS A 10 -9.58 -29.45 10.91
CA LYS A 10 -9.19 -30.82 11.27
C LYS A 10 -10.34 -31.81 11.08
N ASP A 11 -11.55 -31.40 11.45
CA ASP A 11 -12.75 -32.22 11.36
C ASP A 11 -13.10 -32.61 9.91
N LEU A 12 -12.68 -31.81 8.91
CA LEU A 12 -12.84 -32.16 7.50
C LEU A 12 -11.84 -33.24 7.07
N LEU A 13 -10.60 -33.15 7.54
CA LEU A 13 -9.54 -34.10 7.23
C LEU A 13 -9.84 -35.52 7.75
N ASP A 14 -10.58 -35.64 8.84
CA ASP A 14 -10.92 -36.93 9.43
C ASP A 14 -11.95 -37.74 8.62
N ILE A 15 -12.66 -37.09 7.69
CA ILE A 15 -13.76 -37.69 6.91
C ILE A 15 -13.34 -37.97 5.46
N LEU A 16 -12.30 -37.28 4.97
CA LEU A 16 -11.82 -37.42 3.60
C LEU A 16 -10.94 -38.67 3.42
N SER A 17 -11.08 -39.32 2.27
CA SER A 17 -10.11 -40.30 1.78
C SER A 17 -8.77 -39.63 1.45
N GLU A 18 -7.71 -40.43 1.30
CA GLU A 18 -6.38 -39.90 0.98
C GLU A 18 -6.34 -39.18 -0.37
N ASP A 19 -7.09 -39.65 -1.37
CA ASP A 19 -7.18 -39.00 -2.68
C ASP A 19 -7.90 -37.65 -2.58
N GLU A 20 -9.00 -37.59 -1.81
CA GLU A 20 -9.74 -36.33 -1.58
C GLU A 20 -8.92 -35.32 -0.77
N LYS A 21 -8.13 -35.78 0.21
CA LYS A 21 -7.19 -34.92 0.94
C LYS A 21 -6.17 -34.31 -0.01
N ALA A 22 -5.56 -35.13 -0.87
CA ALA A 22 -4.57 -34.66 -1.84
C ALA A 22 -5.15 -33.63 -2.82
N GLU A 23 -6.39 -33.84 -3.29
CA GLU A 23 -7.09 -32.87 -4.15
C GLU A 23 -7.34 -31.54 -3.44
N VAL A 24 -7.84 -31.60 -2.20
CA VAL A 24 -8.13 -30.40 -1.40
C VAL A 24 -6.86 -29.62 -1.04
N GLU A 25 -5.78 -30.32 -0.67
CA GLU A 25 -4.48 -29.70 -0.42
C GLU A 25 -3.93 -28.99 -1.66
N SER A 26 -4.02 -29.64 -2.83
CA SER A 26 -3.64 -29.06 -4.12
C SER A 26 -4.45 -27.80 -4.44
N PHE A 27 -5.78 -27.88 -4.31
CA PHE A 27 -6.67 -26.75 -4.54
C PHE A 27 -6.35 -25.55 -3.63
N ILE A 28 -6.05 -25.80 -2.35
CA ILE A 28 -5.69 -24.75 -1.40
C ILE A 28 -4.33 -24.14 -1.75
N ALA A 29 -3.35 -24.94 -2.12
CA ALA A 29 -2.04 -24.45 -2.55
C ALA A 29 -2.16 -23.53 -3.77
N ASP A 30 -2.92 -23.95 -4.79
CA ASP A 30 -3.19 -23.16 -5.99
C ASP A 30 -3.93 -21.86 -5.67
N THR A 31 -4.93 -21.93 -4.79
CA THR A 31 -5.70 -20.76 -4.38
C THR A 31 -4.83 -19.77 -3.61
N LYS A 32 -3.97 -20.24 -2.69
CA LYS A 32 -3.00 -19.40 -1.96
C LYS A 32 -2.04 -18.73 -2.93
N ALA A 33 -1.52 -19.47 -3.92
CA ALA A 33 -0.64 -18.92 -4.94
C ALA A 33 -1.33 -17.84 -5.78
N LYS A 34 -2.59 -18.08 -6.20
CA LYS A 34 -3.39 -17.12 -6.97
C LYS A 34 -3.69 -15.86 -6.15
N ASN A 35 -4.13 -16.01 -4.92
CA ASN A 35 -4.44 -14.89 -4.02
C ASN A 35 -3.19 -14.07 -3.73
N LYS A 36 -2.04 -14.72 -3.48
CA LYS A 36 -0.77 -14.02 -3.31
C LYS A 36 -0.38 -13.24 -4.56
N LYS A 37 -0.44 -13.85 -5.74
CA LYS A 37 -0.14 -13.16 -7.00
C LYS A 37 -1.03 -11.94 -7.22
N GLN A 38 -2.32 -12.06 -6.93
CA GLN A 38 -3.28 -10.96 -7.06
C GLN A 38 -3.01 -9.84 -6.05
N SER A 39 -2.74 -10.19 -4.79
CA SER A 39 -2.36 -9.22 -3.75
C SER A 39 -1.07 -8.47 -4.09
N ASP A 40 -0.04 -9.19 -4.55
CA ASP A 40 1.22 -8.60 -5.00
C ASP A 40 0.99 -7.66 -6.20
N THR A 41 0.13 -8.07 -7.15
CA THR A 41 -0.23 -7.26 -8.32
C THR A 41 -0.88 -5.94 -7.92
N PHE A 42 -1.90 -5.99 -7.06
CA PHE A 42 -2.57 -4.78 -6.58
C PHE A 42 -1.66 -3.89 -5.75
N SER A 43 -0.80 -4.49 -4.93
CA SER A 43 0.20 -3.76 -4.15
C SER A 43 1.11 -2.93 -5.05
N VAL A 44 1.59 -3.49 -6.17
CA VAL A 44 2.45 -2.75 -7.11
C VAL A 44 1.65 -1.75 -7.93
N GLN A 45 0.46 -2.13 -8.42
CA GLN A 45 -0.33 -1.31 -9.34
C GLN A 45 -0.83 -0.03 -8.69
N TYR A 46 -1.23 -0.07 -7.42
CA TYR A 46 -1.92 1.04 -6.76
C TYR A 46 -1.08 1.76 -5.70
N ILE A 47 0.19 1.40 -5.50
CA ILE A 47 1.01 1.98 -4.42
C ILE A 47 1.12 3.51 -4.51
N ALA A 48 1.28 4.08 -5.71
CA ALA A 48 1.43 5.51 -5.88
C ALA A 48 0.16 6.26 -5.44
N SER A 49 -0.99 5.88 -6.01
CA SER A 49 -2.29 6.48 -5.66
C SER A 49 -2.65 6.29 -4.19
N ASN A 50 -2.30 5.15 -3.60
CA ASN A 50 -2.52 4.90 -2.17
C ASN A 50 -1.64 5.78 -1.29
N LEU A 51 -0.36 5.99 -1.64
CA LEU A 51 0.53 6.89 -0.90
C LEU A 51 0.04 8.33 -0.95
N ASP A 52 -0.41 8.80 -2.12
CA ASP A 52 -0.97 10.15 -2.27
C ASP A 52 -2.21 10.31 -1.39
N ARG A 53 -3.17 9.38 -1.48
CA ARG A 53 -4.39 9.40 -0.65
C ARG A 53 -4.08 9.35 0.84
N VAL A 54 -3.13 8.52 1.28
CA VAL A 54 -2.74 8.45 2.69
C VAL A 54 -2.10 9.76 3.14
N ALA A 55 -1.29 10.40 2.31
CA ALA A 55 -0.73 11.71 2.63
C ALA A 55 -1.82 12.76 2.86
N ASP A 56 -2.85 12.79 2.01
CA ASP A 56 -3.99 13.70 2.18
C ASP A 56 -4.73 13.42 3.50
N LEU A 57 -5.04 12.16 3.80
CA LEU A 57 -5.74 11.78 5.05
C LEU A 57 -4.96 12.13 6.31
N VAL A 58 -3.62 12.04 6.28
CA VAL A 58 -2.75 12.44 7.38
C VAL A 58 -2.79 13.96 7.59
N LEU A 59 -2.79 14.73 6.50
CA LEU A 59 -2.84 16.20 6.55
C LEU A 59 -4.21 16.73 6.96
N ASP A 60 -5.28 16.08 6.53
CA ASP A 60 -6.66 16.43 6.87
C ASP A 60 -7.00 16.13 8.34
N GLY A 61 -6.15 15.38 9.05
CA GLY A 61 -6.21 15.25 10.51
C GLY A 61 -7.42 14.48 11.02
N VAL A 62 -7.88 13.46 10.29
CA VAL A 62 -9.05 12.66 10.69
C VAL A 62 -8.77 11.90 11.99
N GLU A 63 -9.53 12.20 13.05
CA GLU A 63 -9.35 11.67 14.42
C GLU A 63 -9.51 10.14 14.50
N ASP A 64 -10.28 9.52 13.59
CA ASP A 64 -10.68 8.11 13.67
C ASP A 64 -9.61 7.10 13.23
N TYR A 65 -8.46 7.54 12.71
CA TYR A 65 -7.45 6.60 12.16
C TYR A 65 -6.41 6.12 13.17
N GLY A 66 -6.41 6.62 14.41
CA GLY A 66 -5.48 6.16 15.45
C GLY A 66 -4.01 6.27 15.04
N LEU A 67 -3.64 7.31 14.30
CA LEU A 67 -2.29 7.53 13.80
C LEU A 67 -1.33 7.81 14.97
N SER A 68 -0.51 6.82 15.29
CA SER A 68 0.49 6.92 16.37
C SER A 68 1.85 7.36 15.86
N GLU A 69 2.73 7.80 16.78
CA GLU A 69 4.13 8.07 16.45
C GLU A 69 4.83 6.82 15.89
N GLN A 70 4.52 5.64 16.44
CA GLN A 70 5.02 4.36 15.93
C GLN A 70 4.60 4.14 14.47
N TRP A 71 3.33 4.36 14.14
CA TRP A 71 2.83 4.24 12.76
C TRP A 71 3.60 5.16 11.81
N GLY A 72 3.86 6.41 12.24
CA GLY A 72 4.66 7.35 11.46
C GLY A 72 6.09 6.84 11.20
N GLY A 73 6.74 6.27 12.23
CA GLY A 73 8.07 5.66 12.10
C GLY A 73 8.10 4.45 11.16
N GLU A 74 7.07 3.61 11.20
CA GLU A 74 6.92 2.46 10.30
C GLU A 74 6.74 2.90 8.84
N VAL A 75 5.92 3.92 8.59
CA VAL A 75 5.70 4.48 7.25
C VAL A 75 6.99 5.07 6.68
N TRP A 76 7.73 5.86 7.47
CA TRP A 76 9.03 6.40 7.03
C TRP A 76 10.03 5.29 6.69
N SER A 77 10.13 4.26 7.54
CA SER A 77 11.00 3.11 7.31
C SER A 77 10.62 2.36 6.02
N ALA A 78 9.32 2.20 5.74
CA ALA A 78 8.82 1.57 4.53
C ALA A 78 9.15 2.41 3.27
N LEU A 79 8.99 3.74 3.34
CA LEU A 79 9.36 4.65 2.26
C LEU A 79 10.85 4.59 1.94
N GLU A 80 11.72 4.55 2.95
CA GLU A 80 13.16 4.37 2.74
C GLU A 80 13.49 3.05 2.05
N LYS A 81 12.86 1.95 2.48
CA LYS A 81 13.03 0.63 1.86
C LYS A 81 12.59 0.66 0.40
N MET A 82 11.46 1.28 0.09
CA MET A 82 10.98 1.45 -1.28
C MET A 82 11.96 2.29 -2.12
N GLN A 83 12.43 3.41 -1.58
CA GLN A 83 13.42 4.26 -2.25
C GLN A 83 14.70 3.48 -2.59
N LYS A 84 15.23 2.69 -1.65
CA LYS A 84 16.41 1.84 -1.87
C LYS A 84 16.15 0.80 -2.95
N ALA A 85 14.97 0.18 -2.96
CA ALA A 85 14.58 -0.81 -3.98
C ALA A 85 14.49 -0.19 -5.38
N LEU A 86 13.84 0.96 -5.52
CA LEU A 86 13.72 1.68 -6.79
C LEU A 86 15.09 2.06 -7.37
N LYS A 87 15.96 2.64 -6.53
CA LYS A 87 17.35 2.96 -6.91
C LYS A 87 18.12 1.72 -7.37
N LYS A 88 18.02 0.61 -6.62
CA LYS A 88 18.69 -0.65 -6.96
C LYS A 88 18.20 -1.22 -8.30
N LYS A 89 16.96 -0.95 -8.69
CA LYS A 89 16.38 -1.35 -9.98
C LYS A 89 16.60 -0.34 -11.11
N GLY A 90 17.34 0.74 -10.87
CA GLY A 90 17.69 1.74 -11.88
C GLY A 90 16.64 2.82 -12.10
N TYR A 91 15.57 2.86 -11.31
CA TYR A 91 14.60 3.96 -11.38
C TYR A 91 15.21 5.22 -10.75
N THR A 92 15.32 6.28 -11.55
CA THR A 92 15.84 7.57 -11.09
C THR A 92 14.76 8.35 -10.35
N ARG A 93 15.16 9.09 -9.31
CA ARG A 93 14.23 9.99 -8.63
C ARG A 93 13.88 11.12 -9.60
N PRO A 94 12.59 11.44 -9.82
CA PRO A 94 12.20 12.61 -10.58
C PRO A 94 12.86 13.85 -9.97
N LYS A 95 13.36 14.74 -10.83
CA LYS A 95 13.82 16.06 -10.37
C LYS A 95 12.60 16.77 -9.79
N ARG A 96 12.74 17.33 -8.58
CA ARG A 96 11.69 18.22 -8.05
C ARG A 96 11.49 19.33 -9.07
N GLU A 97 10.30 19.42 -9.63
CA GLU A 97 9.91 20.64 -10.35
C GLU A 97 10.01 21.78 -9.34
N ALA A 98 10.72 22.85 -9.72
CA ALA A 98 10.75 24.05 -8.93
C ALA A 98 9.30 24.53 -8.81
N LYS A 99 8.79 24.68 -7.58
CA LYS A 99 7.46 25.26 -7.38
C LYS A 99 7.40 26.57 -8.19
N PRO A 100 6.37 26.80 -9.02
CA PRO A 100 6.23 28.08 -9.70
C PRO A 100 6.30 29.17 -8.62
N LYS A 101 7.21 30.14 -8.81
CA LYS A 101 7.31 31.30 -7.91
C LYS A 101 5.89 31.87 -7.79
N LYS A 102 5.38 31.95 -6.56
CA LYS A 102 4.18 32.73 -6.28
C LYS A 102 4.44 34.13 -6.84
N THR A 103 3.72 34.53 -7.87
CA THR A 103 3.63 35.93 -8.27
C THR A 103 3.00 36.65 -7.09
N GLU A 104 3.83 37.39 -6.37
CA GLU A 104 3.40 38.29 -5.30
C GLU A 104 2.36 39.27 -5.84
N ASP A 105 1.40 39.57 -4.98
CA ASP A 105 0.19 40.35 -5.21
C ASP A 105 0.46 41.66 -5.97
N THR A 106 0.11 41.70 -7.25
CA THR A 106 -0.17 42.96 -7.94
C THR A 106 -1.65 43.31 -7.74
N GLN A 107 -2.06 43.46 -6.47
CA GLN A 107 -3.29 44.14 -6.07
C GLN A 107 -2.95 45.27 -5.11
N ALA A 108 -2.10 46.19 -5.57
CA ALA A 108 -1.83 47.43 -4.85
C ALA A 108 -1.60 48.59 -5.82
N GLU A 109 -2.52 48.81 -6.76
CA GLU A 109 -2.59 50.09 -7.50
C GLU A 109 -3.93 50.24 -8.25
N LEU A 110 -5.05 50.07 -7.54
CA LEU A 110 -6.36 50.52 -8.02
C LEU A 110 -7.17 51.09 -6.85
N LYS A 111 -6.56 52.02 -6.09
CA LYS A 111 -7.30 53.00 -5.29
C LYS A 111 -6.58 54.35 -5.27
N LEU A 112 -7.27 55.32 -5.89
CA LEU A 112 -7.28 56.76 -5.58
C LEU A 112 -6.18 57.64 -6.18
N GLY A 113 -6.54 58.27 -7.29
CA GLY A 113 -5.93 59.45 -7.91
C GLY A 113 -6.81 59.95 -9.03
#